data_AF-A0A1X6Z9E2-F1
#
_entry.id   AF-A0A1X6Z9E2-F1
#
_cell.length_a   1.000
_cell.length_b   1.000
_cell.length_c   1.000
_cell.angle_alpha   90.00
_cell.angle_beta   90.00
_cell.angle_gamma   90.00
#
_symmetry.space_group_name_H-M   'P 1'
#
loop_
_entity.id
_entity.type
_entity.pdbx_description
1 polymer ?
#
loop_
_entity_poly.entity_id
_entity_poly.type
_entity_poly.pdbx_seq_one_letter_code
_entity_poly.pdbx_strand_id
1 'polypeptide(L)'
;MKPARALLAASILTAACAMPPEGTTEEDALAFDSALASLGCDLRTEPQYLAAELQTGLTRGQLLEMSEFKVDTGAAVRLEGGGVRLVTGSCAPTEPAPAATPDTATDAETA
;
A
#
# COMPACT_ATOMS: atom_id res chain seq x y z
N MET A 1 -17.69 40.64 38.24
CA MET A 1 -16.53 40.35 37.37
C MET A 1 -16.48 38.83 37.18
N LYS A 2 -16.47 38.36 35.93
CA LYS A 2 -16.72 36.94 35.54
C LYS A 2 -15.55 36.02 35.94
N PRO A 3 -15.79 34.80 36.46
CA PRO A 3 -14.73 33.81 36.67
C PRO A 3 -14.38 33.10 35.36
N ALA A 4 -13.18 33.35 34.84
CA ALA A 4 -12.59 32.57 33.77
C ALA A 4 -12.05 31.26 34.34
N ARG A 5 -12.80 30.17 34.19
CA ARG A 5 -12.31 28.80 34.38
C ARG A 5 -11.90 28.26 33.02
N ALA A 6 -10.60 28.29 32.74
CA ALA A 6 -9.99 27.54 31.66
C ALA A 6 -10.07 26.05 32.00
N LEU A 7 -11.00 25.34 31.36
CA LEU A 7 -11.00 23.88 31.33
C LEU A 7 -10.07 23.46 30.19
N LEU A 8 -8.89 23.00 30.58
CA LEU A 8 -7.97 22.18 29.78
C LEU A 8 -8.78 21.05 29.12
N ALA A 9 -8.99 21.15 27.81
CA ALA A 9 -9.43 20.04 27.01
C ALA A 9 -8.30 19.01 26.99
N ALA A 10 -8.48 17.93 27.74
CA ALA A 10 -7.59 16.78 27.72
C ALA A 10 -7.66 16.13 26.34
N SER A 11 -6.69 16.43 25.49
CA SER A 11 -6.43 15.73 24.24
C SER A 11 -5.97 14.31 24.59
N ILE A 12 -6.92 13.37 24.66
CA ILE A 12 -6.61 11.94 24.65
C ILE A 12 -6.08 11.63 23.25
N LEU A 13 -4.78 11.75 23.04
CA LEU A 13 -4.11 11.13 21.91
C LEU A 13 -4.13 9.62 22.18
N THR A 14 -5.21 8.95 21.79
CA THR A 14 -5.12 7.52 21.49
C THR A 14 -4.12 7.41 20.33
N ALA A 15 -2.94 6.87 20.61
CA ALA A 15 -2.10 6.32 19.55
C ALA A 15 -3.01 5.40 18.73
N ALA A 16 -3.29 5.81 17.50
CA ALA A 16 -4.15 5.07 16.59
C ALA A 16 -3.41 3.78 16.24
N CYS A 17 -3.64 2.72 17.03
CA CYS A 17 -3.41 1.37 16.56
C CYS A 17 -4.29 1.22 15.31
N ALA A 18 -3.68 1.29 14.13
CA ALA A 18 -4.38 1.19 12.88
C ALA A 18 -4.98 -0.22 12.79
N MET A 19 -6.27 -0.31 13.09
CA MET A 19 -7.01 -1.56 13.08
C MET A 19 -7.46 -1.86 11.65
N PRO A 20 -7.30 -3.11 11.16
CA PRO A 20 -7.80 -3.48 9.84
C PRO A 20 -9.33 -3.27 9.76
N PRO A 21 -9.87 -3.11 8.53
CA PRO A 21 -11.29 -2.88 8.30
C PRO A 21 -12.21 -3.89 9.00
N GLU A 22 -13.44 -3.46 9.27
CA GLU A 22 -14.47 -4.30 9.91
C GLU A 22 -14.65 -5.62 9.15
N GLY A 23 -14.70 -6.72 9.90
CA GLY A 23 -14.84 -8.06 9.31
C GLY A 23 -13.60 -8.56 8.56
N THR A 24 -12.43 -7.95 8.76
CA THR A 24 -11.13 -8.45 8.30
C THR A 24 -10.15 -8.63 9.46
N THR A 25 -9.13 -9.44 9.24
CA THR A 25 -8.08 -9.76 10.22
C THR A 25 -6.71 -9.21 9.77
N GLU A 26 -5.72 -9.27 10.65
CA GLU A 26 -4.34 -8.98 10.28
C GLU A 26 -3.80 -9.99 9.26
N GLU A 27 -4.19 -11.27 9.36
CA GLU A 27 -3.88 -12.27 8.34
C GLU A 27 -4.47 -11.91 6.96
N ASP A 28 -5.68 -11.34 6.91
CA ASP A 28 -6.27 -10.86 5.66
C ASP A 28 -5.49 -9.69 5.07
N ALA A 29 -4.97 -8.79 5.92
CA ALA A 29 -4.13 -7.69 5.49
C ALA A 29 -2.79 -8.18 4.90
N LEU A 30 -2.24 -9.29 5.40
CA LEU A 30 -1.06 -9.94 4.83
C LEU A 30 -1.39 -10.72 3.55
N ALA A 31 -2.55 -11.38 3.51
CA ALA A 31 -3.04 -12.06 2.31
C ALA A 31 -3.24 -11.06 1.16
N PHE A 32 -3.81 -9.89 1.46
CA PHE A 32 -3.93 -8.76 0.52
C PHE A 32 -2.57 -8.36 -0.06
N ASP A 33 -1.56 -8.18 0.80
CA ASP A 33 -0.21 -7.80 0.35
C ASP A 33 0.40 -8.85 -0.59
N SER A 34 0.22 -10.13 -0.26
CA SER A 34 0.71 -11.24 -1.08
C SER A 34 -0.03 -11.36 -2.43
N ALA A 35 -1.33 -11.08 -2.44
CA ALA A 35 -2.15 -11.10 -3.66
C ALA A 35 -1.75 -9.96 -4.60
N LEU A 36 -1.56 -8.74 -4.07
CA LEU A 36 -1.12 -7.62 -4.90
C LEU A 36 0.31 -7.82 -5.40
N ALA A 37 1.22 -8.36 -4.59
CA ALA A 37 2.56 -8.71 -5.07
C ALA A 37 2.50 -9.68 -6.27
N SER A 38 1.57 -10.63 -6.27
CA SER A 38 1.35 -11.57 -7.38
C SER A 38 0.71 -10.92 -8.61
N LEU A 39 -0.02 -9.81 -8.44
CA LEU A 39 -0.67 -9.04 -9.50
C LEU A 39 0.20 -7.92 -10.08
N GLY A 40 1.44 -7.75 -9.58
CA GLY A 40 2.33 -6.67 -10.01
C GLY A 40 2.19 -5.38 -9.17
N CYS A 41 1.77 -5.51 -7.93
CA CYS A 41 1.68 -4.49 -6.88
C CYS A 41 0.57 -3.45 -7.01
N ASP A 42 -0.17 -3.46 -8.11
CA ASP A 42 -1.25 -2.52 -8.38
C ASP A 42 -2.62 -3.23 -8.25
N LEU A 43 -3.60 -2.51 -7.69
CA LEU A 43 -5.00 -2.91 -7.64
C LEU A 43 -5.87 -1.78 -8.20
N ARG A 44 -6.14 -1.83 -9.50
CA ARG A 44 -6.83 -0.78 -10.25
C ARG A 44 -7.95 -1.31 -11.13
N THR A 45 -7.71 -2.40 -11.86
CA THR A 45 -8.63 -2.86 -12.88
C THR A 45 -9.55 -3.95 -12.35
N GLU A 46 -10.75 -4.05 -12.91
CA GLU A 46 -11.74 -5.04 -12.48
C GLU A 46 -11.21 -6.51 -12.48
N PRO A 47 -10.41 -6.95 -13.47
CA PRO A 47 -9.78 -8.27 -13.42
C PRO A 47 -8.82 -8.46 -12.25
N GLN A 48 -8.08 -7.41 -11.85
CA GLN A 48 -7.16 -7.50 -10.70
C GLN A 48 -7.93 -7.65 -9.40
N TYR A 49 -9.03 -6.90 -9.23
CA TYR A 49 -9.90 -7.08 -8.07
C TYR A 49 -10.49 -8.48 -8.02
N LEU A 50 -11.03 -8.99 -9.13
CA LEU A 50 -11.58 -10.34 -9.15
C LEU A 50 -10.52 -11.39 -8.80
N ALA A 51 -9.29 -11.23 -9.31
CA ALA A 51 -8.18 -12.11 -8.94
C ALA A 51 -7.77 -11.96 -7.46
N ALA A 52 -7.80 -10.76 -6.89
CA ALA A 52 -7.54 -10.53 -5.48
C ALA A 52 -8.64 -11.15 -4.60
N GLU A 53 -9.92 -11.03 -4.97
CA GLU A 53 -11.05 -11.66 -4.27
C GLU A 53 -10.86 -13.19 -4.22
N LEU A 54 -10.46 -13.81 -5.33
CA LEU A 54 -10.22 -15.26 -5.38
C LEU A 54 -9.00 -15.70 -4.56
N GLN A 55 -7.94 -14.90 -4.50
CA GLN A 55 -6.72 -15.25 -3.77
C GLN A 55 -6.85 -15.03 -2.26
N THR A 56 -7.57 -13.98 -1.85
CA THR A 56 -7.69 -13.57 -0.44
C THR A 56 -8.96 -14.08 0.23
N GLY A 57 -10.01 -14.38 -0.54
CA GLY A 57 -11.34 -14.66 -0.02
C GLY A 57 -12.10 -13.41 0.44
N LEU A 58 -11.49 -12.21 0.33
CA LEU A 58 -12.12 -10.94 0.67
C LEU A 58 -13.14 -10.54 -0.39
N THR A 59 -14.23 -9.92 0.05
CA THR A 59 -15.21 -9.31 -0.85
C THR A 59 -14.67 -8.04 -1.48
N ARG A 60 -15.27 -7.62 -2.60
CA ARG A 60 -14.95 -6.34 -3.24
C ARG A 60 -14.98 -5.14 -2.29
N GLY A 61 -15.95 -5.08 -1.38
CA GLY A 61 -16.05 -4.00 -0.38
C GLY A 61 -14.85 -4.01 0.55
N GLN A 62 -14.53 -5.17 1.12
CA GLN A 62 -13.38 -5.34 2.00
C GLN A 62 -12.05 -5.05 1.31
N LEU A 63 -11.89 -5.39 0.03
CA LEU A 63 -10.69 -5.02 -0.73
C LEU A 63 -10.54 -3.50 -0.90
N LEU A 64 -11.65 -2.79 -1.10
CA LEU A 64 -11.63 -1.33 -1.19
C LEU A 64 -11.29 -0.72 0.18
N GLU A 65 -11.95 -1.16 1.25
CA GLU A 65 -11.66 -0.68 2.61
C GLU A 65 -10.22 -1.01 3.04
N MET A 66 -9.72 -2.19 2.69
CA MET A 66 -8.33 -2.57 2.93
C MET A 66 -7.37 -1.70 2.12
N SER A 67 -7.72 -1.35 0.88
CA SER A 67 -6.92 -0.43 0.07
C SER A 67 -6.83 0.96 0.72
N GLU A 68 -7.95 1.48 1.22
CA GLU A 68 -7.98 2.74 1.97
C GLU A 68 -7.13 2.65 3.24
N PHE A 69 -7.30 1.59 4.02
CA PHE A 69 -6.50 1.33 5.22
C PHE A 69 -5.01 1.29 4.92
N LYS A 70 -4.58 0.63 3.83
CA LYS A 70 -3.17 0.59 3.40
C LYS A 70 -2.67 1.97 2.98
N VAL A 71 -3.51 2.81 2.39
CA VAL A 71 -3.14 4.20 2.08
C VAL A 71 -2.99 5.04 3.35
N ASP A 72 -3.95 4.95 4.28
CA ASP A 72 -3.94 5.72 5.53
C ASP A 72 -2.77 5.33 6.45
N THR A 73 -2.35 4.07 6.40
CA THR A 73 -1.17 3.55 7.13
C THR A 73 0.16 3.77 6.40
N GLY A 74 0.13 4.36 5.19
CA GLY A 74 1.32 4.61 4.38
C GLY A 74 1.92 3.37 3.72
N ALA A 75 1.23 2.23 3.76
CA ALA A 75 1.63 0.99 3.10
C ALA A 75 1.31 0.96 1.59
N ALA A 76 0.44 1.86 1.12
CA ALA A 76 0.05 2.01 -0.27
C ALA A 76 -0.06 3.48 -0.68
N VAL A 77 -0.02 3.74 -1.99
CA VAL A 77 -0.27 5.05 -2.59
C VAL A 77 -1.42 4.96 -3.59
N ARG A 78 -2.18 6.05 -3.76
CA ARG A 78 -3.22 6.14 -4.77
C ARG A 78 -2.61 6.33 -6.16
N LEU A 79 -3.19 5.66 -7.15
CA LEU A 79 -2.79 5.79 -8.55
C LEU A 79 -3.61 6.87 -9.27
N GLU A 80 -2.98 7.55 -10.21
CA GLU A 80 -3.66 8.38 -11.21
C GLU A 80 -4.63 7.51 -12.02
N GLY A 81 -5.90 7.91 -12.07
CA GLY A 81 -6.98 7.12 -12.69
C GLY A 81 -7.63 6.07 -11.77
N GLY A 82 -7.30 6.09 -10.47
CA GLY A 82 -7.96 5.28 -9.45
C GLY A 82 -7.21 3.98 -9.10
N GLY A 83 -7.60 3.38 -7.97
CA GLY A 83 -6.92 2.22 -7.40
C GLY A 83 -5.70 2.59 -6.56
N VAL A 84 -4.96 1.56 -6.13
CA VAL A 84 -3.81 1.70 -5.23
C VAL A 84 -2.61 0.89 -5.71
N ARG A 85 -1.43 1.29 -5.28
CA ARG A 85 -0.18 0.53 -5.40
C ARG A 85 0.45 0.33 -4.03
N LEU A 86 0.81 -0.90 -3.70
CA LEU A 86 1.61 -1.17 -2.50
C LEU A 86 3.02 -0.60 -2.65
N VAL A 87 3.54 -0.04 -1.57
CA VAL A 87 4.91 0.52 -1.50
C VAL A 87 5.74 -0.15 -0.39
N THR A 88 5.30 -1.30 0.07
CA THR A 88 5.91 -2.08 1.16
C THR A 88 6.16 -3.52 0.76
N GLY A 89 6.97 -4.23 1.54
CA GLY A 89 7.32 -5.63 1.28
C GLY A 89 7.95 -5.81 -0.10
N SER A 90 7.52 -6.86 -0.83
CA SER A 90 7.96 -7.15 -2.20
C SER A 90 7.58 -6.07 -3.22
N CYS A 91 6.68 -5.17 -2.85
CA CYS A 91 6.21 -4.05 -3.66
C CYS A 91 6.89 -2.73 -3.34
N ALA A 92 7.85 -2.73 -2.40
CA ALA A 92 8.65 -1.55 -2.12
C ALA A 92 9.38 -1.08 -3.40
N PRO A 93 9.45 0.24 -3.65
CA PRO A 93 10.25 0.77 -4.74
C PRO A 93 11.69 0.32 -4.54
N THR A 94 12.23 -0.46 -5.50
CA THR A 94 13.67 -0.61 -5.59
C THR A 94 14.20 0.73 -6.07
N GLU A 95 14.99 1.40 -5.24
CA GLU A 95 15.69 2.62 -5.63
C GLU A 95 16.34 2.38 -7.00
N PRO A 96 16.09 3.23 -8.02
CA PRO A 96 16.64 2.98 -9.34
C PRO A 96 18.17 2.91 -9.20
N ALA A 97 18.73 1.73 -9.48
CA ALA A 97 20.16 1.59 -9.65
C ALA A 97 20.61 2.70 -10.62
N PRO A 98 21.57 3.56 -10.25
CA PRO A 98 21.98 4.66 -11.10
C PRO A 98 22.35 4.08 -12.46
N ALA A 99 21.73 4.65 -13.50
CA ALA A 99 21.77 4.17 -14.87
C ALA A 99 23.13 3.55 -15.20
N ALA A 100 23.13 2.25 -15.50
CA ALA A 100 24.27 1.62 -16.16
C ALA A 100 24.45 2.38 -17.48
N THR A 101 25.45 3.26 -17.51
CA THR A 101 25.99 3.79 -18.75
C THR A 101 26.31 2.59 -19.64
N PRO A 102 25.84 2.53 -20.89
CA PRO A 102 26.30 1.50 -21.81
C PRO A 102 27.82 1.65 -21.95
N ASP A 103 28.54 0.72 -21.33
CA ASP A 103 29.99 0.64 -21.37
C ASP A 103 30.41 0.48 -22.83
N THR A 104 30.94 1.57 -23.37
CA THR A 104 31.56 1.62 -24.68
C THR A 104 32.94 0.98 -24.55
N ALA A 105 33.02 -0.34 -24.53
CA ALA A 105 34.28 -1.06 -24.68
C ALA A 105 34.05 -2.56 -24.92
N THR A 106 33.80 -2.95 -26.17
CA THR A 106 34.29 -4.22 -26.77
C THR A 106 34.01 -4.15 -28.26
N ASP A 107 34.93 -3.55 -29.01
CA ASP A 107 35.29 -4.03 -30.34
C ASP A 107 36.75 -3.64 -30.58
N ALA A 108 37.64 -4.43 -29.96
CA ALA A 108 39.07 -4.39 -30.16
C ALA A 108 39.60 -5.83 -30.02
N GLU A 109 39.11 -6.74 -30.85
CA GLU A 109 39.76 -8.01 -31.21
C GLU A 109 38.87 -8.68 -32.27
N THR A 110 39.26 -8.74 -33.54
CA THR A 110 40.03 -9.88 -34.05
C THR A 110 40.47 -9.61 -35.49
N ALA A 111 41.80 -9.62 -35.66
CA ALA A 111 42.61 -10.18 -36.76
C ALA A 111 42.07 -10.22 -38.20
#